data_AF-A0A645GMT2-F1
#
_entry.id   AF-A0A645GMT2-F1
#
_cell.length_a   1.000
_cell.length_b   1.000
_cell.length_c   1.000
_cell.angle_alpha   90.00
_cell.angle_beta   90.00
_cell.angle_gamma   90.00
#
_symmetry.space_group_name_H-M   'P 1'
#
loop_
_entity.id
_entity.type
_entity.pdbx_description
1 polymer ?
#
loop_
_entity_poly.entity_id
_entity_poly.type
_entity_poly.pdbx_seq_one_letter_code
_entity_poly.pdbx_strand_id
1 'polypeptide(L)'
;MKGASLIAPLGVRIPEDLKEKIQAQAKENGRSTNAEIVQILESSFSKLDEGENNRSNETSGHYQYLLSMKDEIIEAQKETISHMENTINSLSEHINILKDHVEFLKNKYK
;
A
#
# COMPACT_ATOMS: atom_id res chain seq x y z
N MET A 1 -38.17 14.77 15.34
CA MET A 1 -37.91 14.54 13.91
C MET A 1 -39.05 15.15 13.10
N LYS A 2 -38.83 16.29 12.43
CA LYS A 2 -39.80 16.82 11.45
C LYS A 2 -39.66 15.97 10.18
N GLY A 3 -40.78 15.45 9.63
CA GLY A 3 -40.79 14.67 8.38
C GLY A 3 -40.90 13.15 8.52
N ALA A 4 -40.92 12.60 9.75
CA ALA A 4 -41.07 11.14 9.96
C ALA A 4 -42.39 10.56 9.42
N SER A 5 -43.42 11.39 9.23
CA SER A 5 -44.72 11.00 8.69
C SER A 5 -44.74 10.77 7.17
N LEU A 6 -43.68 11.13 6.44
CA LEU A 6 -43.58 11.00 4.99
C LEU A 6 -42.81 9.75 4.53
N ILE A 7 -42.23 8.99 5.46
CA ILE A 7 -41.39 7.83 5.15
C ILE A 7 -42.22 6.56 5.27
N ALA A 8 -42.24 5.75 4.21
CA ALA A 8 -42.97 4.49 4.19
C ALA A 8 -42.40 3.50 5.24
N PRO A 9 -43.25 2.70 5.91
CA PRO A 9 -42.79 1.70 6.87
C PRO A 9 -41.99 0.60 6.18
N LEU A 10 -40.86 0.21 6.78
CA LEU A 10 -39.89 -0.73 6.19
C LEU A 10 -40.33 -2.21 6.27
N GLY A 11 -41.31 -2.55 7.12
CA GLY A 11 -41.84 -3.92 7.21
C GLY A 11 -40.87 -4.97 7.77
N VAL A 12 -39.90 -4.58 8.61
CA VAL A 12 -38.89 -5.49 9.17
C VAL A 12 -39.44 -6.23 10.39
N ARG A 13 -39.15 -7.54 10.47
CA ARG A 13 -39.45 -8.37 11.64
C ARG A 13 -38.23 -8.42 12.57
N ILE A 14 -38.41 -7.95 13.81
CA ILE A 14 -37.36 -7.90 14.82
C ILE A 14 -37.72 -8.87 15.96
N PRO A 15 -36.81 -9.76 16.39
CA PRO A 15 -37.03 -10.60 17.57
C PRO A 15 -37.28 -9.77 18.83
N GLU A 16 -38.11 -10.26 19.75
CA GLU A 16 -38.56 -9.46 20.90
C GLU A 16 -37.39 -9.06 21.82
N ASP A 17 -36.46 -9.98 22.08
CA ASP A 17 -35.25 -9.71 22.87
C ASP A 17 -34.40 -8.56 22.29
N LEU A 18 -34.32 -8.47 20.96
CA LEU A 18 -33.55 -7.42 20.29
C LEU A 18 -34.29 -6.09 20.32
N LYS A 19 -35.61 -6.13 20.16
CA LYS A 19 -36.47 -4.95 20.25
C LYS A 19 -36.43 -4.33 21.65
N GLU A 20 -36.46 -5.13 22.71
CA GLU A 20 -36.33 -4.64 24.09
C GLU A 20 -34.99 -3.93 24.31
N LYS A 21 -33.89 -4.51 23.83
CA LYS A 21 -32.56 -3.90 23.93
C LYS A 21 -32.50 -2.55 23.23
N ILE A 22 -33.01 -2.46 22.00
CA ILE A 22 -33.03 -1.20 21.23
C ILE A 22 -33.91 -0.16 21.94
N GLN A 23 -35.04 -0.55 22.52
CA GLN A 23 -35.91 0.37 23.25
C GLN A 23 -35.25 0.90 24.53
N ALA A 24 -34.58 0.02 25.30
CA ALA A 24 -33.85 0.41 26.49
C ALA A 24 -32.73 1.41 26.15
N GLN A 25 -31.94 1.09 25.13
CA GLN A 25 -30.85 1.95 24.64
C GLN A 25 -31.36 3.29 24.11
N ALA A 26 -32.46 3.29 23.34
CA ALA A 26 -33.09 4.51 22.85
C ALA A 26 -33.56 5.41 24.00
N LYS A 27 -34.14 4.82 25.05
CA LYS A 27 -34.58 5.56 26.25
C LYS A 27 -33.40 6.16 27.02
N GLU A 28 -32.33 5.39 27.19
CA GLU A 28 -31.08 5.86 27.82
C GLU A 28 -30.46 7.02 27.03
N ASN A 29 -30.47 6.93 25.70
CA ASN A 29 -29.93 7.94 24.80
C ASN A 29 -30.88 9.13 24.54
N GLY A 30 -32.07 9.15 25.16
CA GLY A 30 -33.06 10.21 24.95
C GLY A 30 -33.59 10.32 23.52
N ARG A 31 -33.62 9.21 22.78
CA ARG A 31 -34.01 9.12 21.36
C ARG A 31 -35.28 8.29 21.17
N SER A 32 -35.97 8.48 20.06
CA SER A 32 -37.02 7.54 19.65
C SER A 32 -36.40 6.22 19.20
N THR A 33 -37.12 5.11 19.34
CA THR A 33 -36.65 3.80 18.87
C THR A 33 -36.26 3.84 17.39
N ASN A 34 -37.04 4.54 16.55
CA ASN A 34 -36.69 4.72 15.14
C ASN A 34 -35.40 5.53 14.94
N ALA A 35 -35.20 6.62 15.69
CA ALA A 35 -33.98 7.41 15.60
C ALA A 35 -32.75 6.60 16.04
N GLU A 36 -32.91 5.75 17.07
CA GLU A 36 -31.84 4.88 17.53
C GLU A 36 -31.49 3.78 16.51
N ILE A 37 -32.51 3.16 15.89
CA ILE A 37 -32.28 2.18 14.81
C ILE A 37 -31.52 2.84 13.65
N VAL A 38 -31.93 4.04 13.24
CA VAL A 38 -31.25 4.79 12.18
C VAL A 38 -29.79 5.08 12.57
N GLN A 39 -29.54 5.58 13.78
CA GLN A 39 -28.19 5.85 14.25
C GLN A 39 -27.32 4.58 14.25
N ILE A 40 -27.84 3.45 14.75
CA ILE A 40 -27.10 2.19 14.81
C ILE A 40 -26.72 1.73 13.39
N LEU A 41 -27.67 1.81 12.45
CA LEU A 41 -27.44 1.45 11.05
C LEU A 41 -26.40 2.38 10.41
N GLU A 42 -26.58 3.71 10.50
CA GLU A 42 -25.62 4.69 9.98
C GLU A 42 -24.22 4.47 10.55
N SER A 43 -24.11 4.27 11.87
CA SER A 43 -22.83 4.00 12.53
C SER A 43 -22.18 2.69 12.07
N SER A 44 -22.97 1.69 11.69
CA SER A 44 -22.44 0.42 11.16
C SER A 44 -21.85 0.60 9.76
N PHE A 45 -22.47 1.43 8.92
CA PHE A 45 -21.99 1.73 7.58
C PHE A 45 -20.76 2.66 7.61
N SER A 46 -20.77 3.71 8.45
CA SER A 46 -19.61 4.60 8.60
C SER A 46 -18.34 3.87 9.04
N LYS A 47 -18.46 2.85 9.90
CA LYS A 47 -17.31 2.02 10.32
C LYS A 47 -16.72 1.19 9.17
N LEU A 48 -17.53 0.78 8.20
CA LEU A 48 -17.05 0.07 7.01
C LEU A 48 -16.28 1.03 6.10
N ASP A 49 -16.82 2.24 5.88
CA ASP A 49 -16.19 3.26 5.05
C ASP A 49 -14.86 3.76 5.64
N GLU A 50 -14.77 3.94 6.97
CA GLU A 50 -13.52 4.31 7.64
C GLU A 50 -12.48 3.18 7.62
N GLY A 51 -12.92 1.92 7.70
CA GLY A 51 -12.02 0.75 7.65
C GLY A 51 -11.40 0.52 6.27
N GLU A 52 -12.16 0.75 5.20
CA GLU A 52 -11.66 0.61 3.81
C GLU A 52 -10.75 1.78 3.39
N ASN A 53 -11.08 3.01 3.77
CA ASN A 53 -10.26 4.18 3.45
C ASN A 53 -8.91 4.16 4.17
N ASN A 54 -8.87 3.76 5.44
CA ASN A 54 -7.61 3.65 6.19
C ASN A 54 -6.69 2.55 5.64
N ARG A 55 -7.24 1.36 5.33
CA ARG A 55 -6.45 0.27 4.72
C ARG A 55 -5.89 0.65 3.35
N SER A 56 -6.66 1.38 2.55
CA SER A 56 -6.23 1.82 1.22
C SER A 56 -5.09 2.85 1.31
N ASN A 57 -5.15 3.78 2.27
CA ASN A 57 -4.11 4.79 2.47
C ASN A 57 -2.79 4.20 3.00
N GLU A 58 -2.85 3.30 3.99
CA GLU A 58 -1.67 2.62 4.52
C GLU A 58 -0.96 1.79 3.45
N THR A 59 -1.74 1.06 2.65
CA THR A 59 -1.21 0.24 1.55
C THR A 59 -0.54 1.11 0.48
N SER A 60 -1.15 2.25 0.13
CA SER A 60 -0.59 3.21 -0.83
C SER A 60 0.75 3.80 -0.34
N GLY A 61 0.83 4.21 0.93
CA GLY A 61 2.06 4.72 1.53
C GLY A 61 3.20 3.69 1.54
N HIS A 62 2.87 2.43 1.84
CA HIS A 62 3.87 1.36 1.80
C HIS A 62 4.39 1.12 0.39
N TYR A 63 3.54 1.14 -0.64
CA TYR A 63 3.98 1.02 -2.02
C TYR A 63 4.90 2.17 -2.44
N GLN A 64 4.59 3.40 -2.02
CA GLN A 64 5.43 4.57 -2.29
C GLN A 64 6.84 4.42 -1.69
N TYR A 65 6.94 3.92 -0.46
CA TYR A 65 8.23 3.65 0.19
C TYR A 65 9.02 2.52 -0.49
N LEU A 66 8.34 1.45 -0.93
CA LEU A 66 9.01 0.38 -1.68
C LEU A 66 9.55 0.88 -3.02
N LEU A 67 8.84 1.79 -3.69
CA LEU A 67 9.31 2.40 -4.93
C LEU A 67 10.55 3.25 -4.71
N SER A 68 10.58 4.10 -3.68
CA SER A 68 11.76 4.93 -3.40
C SER A 68 13.00 4.09 -3.08
N MET A 69 12.84 3.02 -2.29
CA MET A 69 13.95 2.09 -2.06
C MET A 69 14.42 1.39 -3.33
N LYS A 70 13.51 1.03 -4.24
CA LYS A 70 13.89 0.44 -5.52
C LYS A 70 14.70 1.41 -6.37
N ASP A 71 14.34 2.68 -6.39
CA ASP A 71 15.08 3.70 -7.13
C ASP A 71 16.50 3.85 -6.57
N GLU A 72 16.68 3.88 -5.25
CA GLU A 72 18.00 3.91 -4.62
C GLU A 72 18.86 2.69 -4.98
N ILE A 73 18.27 1.49 -4.95
CA ILE A 73 18.97 0.26 -5.34
C ILE A 73 19.38 0.29 -6.81
N ILE A 74 18.51 0.80 -7.70
CA ILE A 74 18.81 0.93 -9.13
C ILE A 74 20.00 1.86 -9.35
N GLU A 75 20.04 3.00 -8.66
CA GLU A 75 21.17 3.93 -8.79
C GLU A 75 22.48 3.31 -8.28
N ALA A 76 22.48 2.65 -7.12
CA ALA A 76 23.66 1.94 -6.62
C ALA A 76 24.14 0.84 -7.58
N GLN A 77 23.21 0.13 -8.23
CA GLN A 77 23.54 -0.87 -9.25
C GLN A 77 24.14 -0.25 -10.51
N LYS A 78 23.61 0.89 -10.97
CA LYS A 78 24.19 1.62 -12.11
C LYS A 78 25.62 2.06 -11.85
N GLU A 79 25.90 2.60 -10.66
CA GLU A 79 27.25 2.97 -10.26
C GLU A 79 28.19 1.76 -10.24
N THR A 80 27.72 0.64 -9.68
CA THR A 80 28.49 -0.61 -9.65
C THR A 80 28.81 -1.12 -11.06
N ILE A 81 27.85 -1.05 -11.99
CA ILE A 81 28.05 -1.43 -13.39
C ILE A 81 29.10 -0.52 -14.05
N SER A 82 29.01 0.79 -13.85
CA SER A 82 30.01 1.75 -14.36
C SER A 82 31.42 1.43 -13.86
N HIS A 83 31.58 1.10 -12.58
CA HIS A 83 32.88 0.68 -12.04
C HIS A 83 33.37 -0.64 -12.64
N MET A 84 32.48 -1.61 -12.86
CA MET A 84 32.83 -2.86 -13.55
C MET A 84 33.26 -2.63 -14.99
N GLU A 85 32.58 -1.75 -15.73
CA GLU A 85 32.96 -1.38 -17.11
C GLU A 85 34.36 -0.79 -17.16
N ASN A 86 34.68 0.14 -16.25
CA ASN A 86 36.03 0.71 -16.14
C ASN A 86 37.10 -0.36 -15.84
N THR A 87 36.77 -1.32 -14.98
CA THR A 87 37.67 -2.43 -14.64
C THR A 87 37.91 -3.33 -15.86
N ILE A 88 36.86 -3.66 -16.62
CA ILE A 88 36.96 -4.46 -17.85
C ILE A 88 37.82 -3.75 -18.90
N ASN A 89 37.67 -2.43 -19.04
CA ASN A 89 38.47 -1.63 -19.98
C ASN A 89 39.95 -1.69 -19.61
N SER A 90 40.31 -1.47 -18.34
CA SER A 90 41.69 -1.57 -17.86
C SER A 90 42.28 -2.97 -18.06
N LEU A 91 41.52 -4.03 -17.79
CA LEU A 91 41.97 -5.40 -18.03
C LEU A 91 42.21 -5.66 -19.52
N SER A 92 41.37 -5.10 -20.39
CA SER A 92 41.53 -5.23 -21.85
C SER A 92 42.82 -4.55 -22.34
N GLU A 93 43.16 -3.38 -21.80
CA GLU A 93 44.43 -2.71 -22.07
C GLU A 93 45.63 -3.56 -21.62
N HIS A 94 45.58 -4.11 -20.40
CA HIS A 94 46.63 -5.00 -19.90
C HIS A 94 46.82 -6.23 -20.79
N ILE A 95 45.73 -6.83 -21.29
CA ILE A 95 45.79 -7.96 -22.21
C ILE A 95 46.49 -7.57 -23.52
N ASN A 96 46.20 -6.37 -24.06
CA ASN A 96 46.85 -5.90 -25.29
C ASN A 96 48.35 -5.69 -25.08
N ILE A 97 48.76 -5.04 -23.99
CA ILE A 97 50.17 -4.86 -23.65
C ILE A 97 50.89 -6.22 -23.53
N LEU A 98 50.24 -7.21 -22.89
CA LEU A 98 50.81 -8.54 -22.75
C LEU A 98 50.96 -9.25 -24.11
N LYS A 99 49.98 -9.10 -25.01
CA LYS A 99 50.07 -9.63 -26.38
C LYS A 99 51.27 -9.02 -27.12
N ASP A 100 51.43 -7.71 -27.06
CA ASP A 100 52.55 -7.00 -27.70
C ASP A 100 53.90 -7.47 -27.17
N HIS A 101 54.03 -7.64 -25.85
CA HIS A 101 55.25 -8.20 -25.24
C HIS A 101 55.54 -9.63 -25.69
N VAL A 102 54.53 -10.49 -25.78
CA VAL A 102 54.70 -11.87 -26.27
C VAL A 102 55.14 -11.88 -27.73
N GLU A 103 54.58 -11.01 -28.56
CA GLU A 103 54.97 -10.88 -29.97
C GLU A 103 56.40 -10.38 -30.12
N PHE A 104 56.80 -9.37 -29.33
CA PHE A 104 58.17 -8.88 -29.28
C PHE A 104 59.17 -9.99 -28.92
N LEU A 105 58.88 -10.77 -27.88
CA LEU A 105 59.74 -11.87 -27.46
C LEU A 105 59.83 -12.97 -28.54
N LYS A 106 58.71 -13.33 -29.20
CA LYS A 106 58.72 -14.29 -30.31
C LYS A 106 59.61 -13.83 -31.47
N ASN A 107 59.63 -12.54 -31.77
CA ASN A 107 60.45 -12.00 -32.85
C ASN A 107 61.93 -11.88 -32.48
N LYS A 108 62.26 -11.74 -31.19
CA LYS A 108 63.65 -11.64 -30.71
C LYS A 108 64.41 -12.97 -30.71
N TYR A 109 63.70 -14.10 -30.54
CA TYR A 109 64.28 -15.44 -30.46
C TYR A 109 63.97 -16.33 -31.69
N LYS A 110 63.51 -15.71 -32.79
CA LYS A 110 63.48 -16.30 -34.14
C LYS A 110 64.76 -15.95 -34.88
#